data_AF-A0A1V5K9C0-F1
#
_entry.id   AF-A0A1V5K9C0-F1
#
_cell.length_a   1.000
_cell.length_b   1.000
_cell.length_c   1.000
_cell.angle_alpha   90.00
_cell.angle_beta   90.00
_cell.angle_gamma   90.00
#
_symmetry.space_group_name_H-M   'P 1'
#
loop_
_entity.id
_entity.type
_entity.pdbx_description
1 polymer ?
#
loop_
_entity_poly.entity_id
_entity_poly.type
_entity_poly.pdbx_seq_one_letter_code
_entity_poly.pdbx_strand_id
1 'polypeptide(L)'
;MNAMPIQESGPGVAVVSKKAPLERAALMEMAASTLAYLHGRVTARQYRERKDDAARLAHARATMQGIGIAAALLRDADLDDLNTRLSELEKRRSA
;
A
#
# COMPACT_ATOMS: atom_id res chain seq x y z
N MET A 1 5.56 -19.92 7.95
CA MET A 1 5.67 -19.13 6.71
C MET A 1 5.60 -20.09 5.53
N ASN A 2 4.44 -20.19 4.86
CA ASN A 2 4.31 -21.03 3.67
C ASN A 2 4.52 -20.14 2.43
N ALA A 3 5.58 -20.40 1.68
CA ALA A 3 5.79 -19.80 0.37
C ALA A 3 4.69 -20.28 -0.59
N MET A 4 3.98 -19.36 -1.24
CA MET A 4 3.01 -19.73 -2.28
C MET A 4 3.73 -19.97 -3.62
N PRO A 5 3.34 -20.99 -4.40
CA PRO A 5 3.95 -21.28 -5.69
C PRO A 5 3.47 -20.25 -6.71
N ILE A 6 4.40 -19.57 -7.36
CA ILE A 6 4.12 -18.79 -8.57
C ILE A 6 4.04 -19.81 -9.70
N GLN A 7 2.84 -20.06 -10.24
CA GLN A 7 2.68 -20.87 -11.45
C GLN A 7 2.82 -19.96 -12.67
N GLU A 8 3.93 -20.09 -13.38
CA GLU A 8 4.17 -19.42 -14.64
C GLU A 8 3.38 -20.10 -15.77
N SER A 9 2.56 -19.33 -16.48
CA SER A 9 1.84 -19.78 -17.67
C SER A 9 2.36 -18.99 -18.87
N GLY A 10 3.44 -19.47 -19.52
CA GLY A 10 3.94 -18.91 -20.78
C GLY A 10 4.54 -17.49 -20.73
N PRO A 11 5.07 -16.98 -21.86
CA PRO A 11 5.94 -15.81 -21.86
C PRO A 11 5.13 -14.52 -21.65
N GLY A 12 5.29 -13.93 -20.47
CA GLY A 12 4.98 -12.52 -20.21
C GLY A 12 3.51 -12.17 -19.90
N VAL A 13 2.60 -13.14 -19.77
CA VAL A 13 1.22 -12.86 -19.37
C VAL A 13 1.05 -13.15 -17.88
N ALA A 14 1.07 -12.10 -17.07
CA ALA A 14 0.70 -12.19 -15.66
C ALA A 14 -0.79 -12.56 -15.57
N VAL A 15 -1.07 -13.83 -15.28
CA VAL A 15 -2.43 -14.26 -14.94
C VAL A 15 -2.75 -13.71 -13.55
N VAL A 16 -3.43 -12.57 -13.50
CA VAL A 16 -4.02 -12.05 -12.26
C VAL A 16 -5.15 -13.00 -11.90
N SER A 17 -4.85 -14.01 -11.07
CA SER A 17 -5.92 -14.83 -10.50
C SER A 17 -6.84 -13.89 -9.73
N LYS A 18 -8.16 -13.99 -9.98
CA LYS A 18 -9.18 -13.31 -9.18
C LYS A 18 -9.19 -13.92 -7.78
N LYS A 19 -8.13 -13.69 -7.00
CA LYS A 19 -8.22 -13.84 -5.55
C LYS A 19 -9.28 -12.85 -5.06
N ALA A 20 -9.98 -13.24 -3.99
CA ALA A 20 -10.90 -12.36 -3.30
C ALA A 20 -10.26 -10.98 -3.08
N PRO A 21 -11.02 -9.88 -3.25
CA PRO A 21 -10.49 -8.55 -3.04
C PRO A 21 -9.82 -8.49 -1.67
N LEU A 22 -8.59 -7.97 -1.63
CA LEU A 22 -7.85 -7.82 -0.38
C LEU A 22 -8.64 -6.91 0.56
N GLU A 23 -8.80 -7.34 1.82
CA GLU A 23 -9.36 -6.49 2.85
C GLU A 23 -8.47 -5.27 3.09
N ARG A 24 -9.07 -4.13 3.46
CA ARG A 24 -8.37 -2.86 3.68
C ARG A 24 -7.18 -3.00 4.64
N ALA A 25 -7.33 -3.77 5.72
CA ALA A 25 -6.27 -4.02 6.68
C ALA A 25 -5.04 -4.70 6.04
N ALA A 26 -5.28 -5.72 5.21
CA ALA A 26 -4.23 -6.39 4.47
C ALA A 26 -3.54 -5.46 3.45
N LEU A 27 -4.30 -4.57 2.79
CA LEU A 27 -3.75 -3.55 1.90
C LEU A 27 -2.86 -2.55 2.64
N MET A 28 -3.27 -2.09 3.82
CA MET A 28 -2.47 -1.18 4.65
C MET A 28 -1.17 -1.83 5.12
N GLU A 29 -1.22 -3.09 5.54
CA GLU A 29 -0.03 -3.84 5.95
C GLU A 29 0.97 -4.01 4.79
N MET A 30 0.48 -4.37 3.61
CA MET A 30 1.30 -4.47 2.40
C MET A 30 1.92 -3.12 2.00
N ALA A 31 1.14 -2.03 2.09
CA ALA A 31 1.63 -0.69 1.82
C ALA A 31 2.73 -0.27 2.81
N ALA A 32 2.53 -0.51 4.10
CA ALA A 32 3.51 -0.21 5.15
C ALA A 32 4.82 -0.99 4.96
N SER A 33 4.73 -2.29 4.65
CA SER A 33 5.89 -3.14 4.37
C SER A 33 6.69 -2.65 3.14
N THR A 34 5.97 -2.29 2.08
CA THR A 34 6.58 -1.76 0.84
C THR A 34 7.28 -0.42 1.10
N LEU A 35 6.67 0.46 1.88
CA LEU A 35 7.27 1.73 2.28
C LEU A 35 8.54 1.55 3.11
N ALA A 36 8.53 0.65 4.09
CA ALA A 36 9.69 0.35 4.91
C ALA A 36 10.87 -0.16 4.06
N TYR A 37 10.58 -1.06 3.10
CA TYR A 37 11.58 -1.57 2.17
C TYR A 37 12.19 -0.48 1.29
N LEU A 38 11.36 0.34 0.63
CA LEU A 38 11.84 1.41 -0.25
C LEU A 38 12.59 2.49 0.54
N HIS A 39 12.11 2.86 1.72
CA HIS A 39 12.79 3.80 2.61
C HIS A 39 14.18 3.28 3.01
N GLY A 40 14.29 2.00 3.41
CA GLY A 40 15.58 1.39 3.74
C GLY A 40 16.56 1.39 2.57
N ARG A 41 16.06 1.20 1.34
CA ARG A 41 16.88 1.26 0.12
C ARG A 41 17.43 2.65 -0.16
N VAL A 42 16.65 3.70 0.05
CA VAL A 42 17.07 5.10 -0.22
C VAL A 42 18.00 5.64 0.87
N THR A 43 17.85 5.16 2.11
CA THR A 43 18.59 5.65 3.30
C THR A 43 19.82 4.82 3.69
N ALA A 44 20.09 3.68 3.04
CA ALA A 44 21.21 2.81 3.39
C ALA A 44 22.58 3.50 3.24
N ARG A 45 23.47 3.31 4.23
CA ARG A 45 24.83 3.91 4.31
C ARG A 45 25.76 3.53 3.15
N GLN A 46 25.57 2.35 2.55
CA GLN A 46 26.35 1.87 1.39
C GLN A 46 25.82 2.39 0.05
N TYR A 47 24.72 3.14 0.05
CA TYR A 47 24.16 3.79 -1.13
C TYR A 47 25.00 5.02 -1.48
N ARG A 48 26.15 4.79 -2.12
CA ARG A 48 27.05 5.86 -2.61
C ARG A 48 26.44 6.48 -3.87
N GLU A 49 26.23 7.80 -3.87
CA GLU A 49 25.80 8.56 -5.05
C GLU A 49 26.70 8.25 -6.25
N ARG A 50 26.08 7.92 -7.38
CA ARG A 50 26.72 7.83 -8.69
C ARG A 50 25.97 8.73 -9.66
N LYS A 51 26.66 9.18 -10.72
CA LYS A 51 26.13 10.11 -11.75
C LYS A 51 24.82 9.63 -12.43
N ASP A 52 24.46 8.35 -12.29
CA ASP A 52 23.33 7.71 -12.96
C ASP A 52 22.19 7.35 -11.99
N ASP A 53 21.92 8.20 -10.98
CA ASP A 53 21.02 7.93 -9.85
C ASP A 53 19.50 7.82 -10.20
N ALA A 54 19.19 7.52 -11.46
CA ALA A 54 17.84 7.27 -11.98
C ALA A 54 17.10 6.21 -11.17
N ALA A 55 17.80 5.18 -10.69
CA ALA A 55 17.22 4.13 -9.85
C ALA A 55 16.76 4.67 -8.48
N ARG A 56 17.52 5.58 -7.87
CA ARG A 56 17.20 6.19 -6.58
C ARG A 56 16.00 7.12 -6.70
N LEU A 57 15.95 7.87 -7.80
CA LEU A 57 14.84 8.75 -8.11
C LEU A 57 13.56 7.97 -8.46
N ALA A 58 13.69 6.80 -9.09
CA ALA A 58 12.59 5.85 -9.29
C ALA A 58 12.08 5.27 -7.96
N HIS A 59 12.97 4.85 -7.06
CA HIS A 59 12.60 4.37 -5.72
C HIS A 59 11.94 5.47 -4.87
N ALA A 60 12.46 6.70 -4.91
CA ALA A 60 11.86 7.84 -4.21
C ALA A 60 10.46 8.15 -4.76
N ARG A 61 10.27 8.14 -6.08
CA ARG A 61 8.94 8.29 -6.71
C ARG A 61 7.98 7.18 -6.32
N ALA A 62 8.43 5.92 -6.35
CA ALA A 62 7.62 4.78 -5.90
C ALA A 62 7.24 4.90 -4.41
N THR A 63 8.16 5.41 -3.58
CA THR A 63 7.90 5.66 -2.16
C THR A 63 6.82 6.73 -1.98
N MET A 64 6.94 7.86 -2.68
CA MET A 64 5.93 8.93 -2.62
C MET A 64 4.54 8.46 -3.09
N GLN A 65 4.48 7.64 -4.15
CA GLN A 65 3.23 7.03 -4.59
C GLN A 65 2.65 6.08 -3.52
N GLY A 66 3.49 5.25 -2.90
CA GLY A 66 3.08 4.39 -1.79
C GLY A 66 2.52 5.16 -0.59
N ILE A 67 3.12 6.30 -0.24
CA ILE A 67 2.63 7.19 0.84
C ILE A 67 1.25 7.73 0.48
N GLY A 68 1.05 8.17 -0.77
CA GLY A 68 -0.25 8.66 -1.24
C GLY A 68 -1.36 7.61 -1.14
N ILE A 69 -1.06 6.37 -1.53
CA ILE A 69 -1.99 5.24 -1.43
C ILE A 69 -2.32 4.94 0.05
N ALA A 70 -1.30 4.89 0.92
CA ALA A 70 -1.51 4.64 2.34
C ALA A 70 -2.34 5.74 3.02
N ALA A 71 -2.10 7.02 2.68
CA ALA A 71 -2.87 8.14 3.20
C ALA A 71 -4.33 8.12 2.74
N ALA A 72 -4.59 7.76 1.48
CA ALA A 72 -5.95 7.57 0.98
C ALA A 72 -6.66 6.43 1.73
N LEU A 73 -5.96 5.31 1.95
CA LEU A 73 -6.51 4.18 2.69
C LEU A 73 -6.85 4.53 4.15
N LEU A 74 -6.03 5.34 4.80
CA LEU A 74 -6.30 5.78 6.17
C LEU A 74 -7.50 6.74 6.20
N ARG A 75 -7.55 7.72 5.29
CA ARG A 75 -8.65 8.70 5.22
C ARG A 75 -10.01 8.03 5.05
N ASP A 76 -10.10 7.01 4.21
CA ASP A 76 -11.37 6.29 4.05
C ASP A 76 -11.80 5.59 5.34
N ALA A 77 -10.86 5.04 6.12
CA ALA A 77 -11.18 4.40 7.40
C ALA A 77 -11.72 5.42 8.41
N ASP A 78 -11.13 6.61 8.46
CA ASP A 78 -11.61 7.71 9.29
C ASP A 78 -13.01 8.18 8.85
N LEU A 79 -13.26 8.24 7.53
CA LEU A 79 -14.58 8.59 6.98
C LEU A 79 -15.64 7.53 7.32
N ASP A 80 -15.30 6.25 7.26
CA ASP A 80 -16.19 5.15 7.63
C ASP A 80 -16.57 5.20 9.12
N ASP A 81 -15.60 5.50 10.01
CA ASP A 81 -15.87 5.73 11.44
C ASP A 81 -16.78 6.93 11.67
N LEU A 82 -16.47 8.07 11.03
CA LEU A 82 -17.26 9.29 11.15
C LEU A 82 -18.70 9.09 10.67
N ASN A 83 -18.89 8.38 9.55
CA ASN A 83 -20.22 8.05 9.03
C ASN A 83 -20.99 7.15 10.00
N THR A 84 -20.33 6.17 10.61
CA THR A 84 -20.94 5.29 11.62
C THR A 84 -21.44 6.10 12.81
N ARG A 85 -20.58 6.96 13.36
CA ARG A 85 -20.90 7.82 14.50
C ARG A 85 -22.01 8.83 14.17
N LEU A 86 -21.99 9.41 12.97
CA LEU A 86 -23.04 10.33 12.51
C LEU A 86 -24.39 9.61 12.41
N SER A 87 -24.43 8.41 11.82
CA SER A 87 -25.64 7.61 11.71
C SER A 87 -26.24 7.29 13.08
N GLU A 88 -25.41 6.96 14.08
CA GLU A 88 -25.88 6.73 15.45
C GLU A 88 -26.47 7.98 16.09
N LEU A 89 -25.84 9.14 15.88
CA LEU A 89 -26.33 10.41 16.39
C LEU A 89 -27.64 10.83 15.74
N GLU A 90 -27.77 10.65 14.43
CA GLU A 90 -29.00 10.95 13.68
C GLU A 90 -30.16 10.07 14.15
N LYS A 91 -29.92 8.77 14.33
CA LYS A 91 -30.93 7.84 14.88
C LYS A 91 -31.44 8.28 16.25
N ARG A 92 -30.55 8.78 17.12
CA ARG A 92 -30.90 9.28 18.45
C ARG A 92 -31.64 10.61 18.43
N ARG A 93 -31.39 11.45 17.42
CA ARG A 93 -32.07 12.74 17.22
C ARG A 93 -33.47 12.57 16.61
N SER A 94 -33.68 11.53 15.82
CA SER A 94 -34.98 11.21 15.19
C SER A 94 -35.91 10.37 16.08
N ALA A 95 -35.46 9.98 17.29
CA ALA A 95 -36.23 9.26 18.30
C ALA A 95 -36.69 10.22 19.41
#